data_AF-A0A645DQ78-F1
#
_entry.id   AF-A0A645DQ78-F1
#
_cell.length_a   1.000
_cell.length_b   1.000
_cell.length_c   1.000
_cell.angle_alpha   90.00
_cell.angle_beta   90.00
_cell.angle_gamma   90.00
#
_symmetry.space_group_name_H-M   'P 1'
#
loop_
_entity.id
_entity.type
_entity.pdbx_description
1 polymer ?
#
loop_
_entity_poly.entity_id
_entity_poly.type
_entity_poly.pdbx_seq_one_letter_code
_entity_poly.pdbx_strand_id
1 'polypeptide(L)'
;MEALKDMGHGVLMERKGVSGDTQNQLFKFDMRINNPALTAQVLVATARASMKQLPGAYTMIEIPVVDLLPGDKEAWIKKLV
;
A
#
# COMPACT_ATOMS: atom_id res chain seq x y z
N MET A 1 -32.24 -7.32 -12.00
CA MET A 1 -30.94 -7.60 -12.64
C MET A 1 -30.02 -6.45 -12.30
N GLU A 2 -29.35 -6.51 -11.13
CA GLU A 2 -28.20 -5.63 -10.91
C GLU A 2 -27.13 -6.08 -11.89
N ALA A 3 -26.78 -5.18 -12.80
CA ALA A 3 -25.73 -5.42 -13.78
C ALA A 3 -24.46 -5.81 -13.02
N LEU A 4 -23.87 -6.94 -13.42
CA LEU A 4 -22.52 -7.35 -13.05
C LEU A 4 -21.54 -6.25 -13.52
N LYS A 5 -21.39 -5.19 -12.72
CA LYS A 5 -20.40 -4.14 -12.97
C LYS A 5 -19.04 -4.77 -12.77
N ASP A 6 -18.26 -4.83 -13.84
CA ASP A 6 -16.86 -5.23 -13.75
C ASP A 6 -16.12 -4.18 -12.90
N MET A 7 -15.75 -4.58 -11.69
CA MET A 7 -14.95 -3.78 -10.76
C MET A 7 -13.47 -4.18 -10.81
N GLY A 8 -13.09 -4.99 -11.79
CA GLY A 8 -11.71 -5.32 -12.11
C GLY A 8 -10.94 -4.05 -12.46
N HIS A 9 -9.84 -3.84 -11.77
CA HIS A 9 -8.91 -2.76 -12.07
C HIS A 9 -7.48 -3.22 -11.79
N GLY A 10 -6.52 -2.45 -12.26
CA GLY A 10 -5.13 -2.81 -12.07
C GLY A 10 -4.21 -1.63 -12.23
N VAL A 11 -2.97 -1.84 -11.83
CA VAL A 11 -1.90 -0.87 -11.96
C VAL A 11 -0.67 -1.63 -12.45
N LEU A 12 0.03 -1.04 -13.42
CA LEU A 12 1.40 -1.38 -13.74
C LEU A 12 2.25 -0.13 -13.54
N MET A 13 3.17 -0.19 -12.58
CA MET A 13 4.16 0.86 -12.34
C MET A 13 5.55 0.27 -12.57
N GLU A 14 6.29 0.86 -13.50
CA GLU A 14 7.63 0.41 -13.87
C GLU A 14 8.62 1.55 -13.76
N ARG A 15 9.82 1.24 -13.22
CA ARG A 15 10.93 2.18 -13.14
C ARG A 15 12.21 1.49 -13.55
N LYS A 16 12.84 2.00 -14.61
CA LYS A 16 14.22 1.70 -14.97
C LYS A 16 15.13 2.84 -14.52
N GLY A 17 16.22 2.53 -13.83
CA GLY A 17 17.11 3.54 -13.28
C GLY A 17 18.49 3.03 -12.89
N VAL A 18 19.10 3.73 -11.95
CA VAL A 18 20.50 3.55 -11.53
C VAL A 18 20.57 3.56 -10.00
N SER A 19 21.36 2.64 -9.43
CA SER A 19 21.72 2.63 -8.01
C SER A 19 23.21 3.01 -7.89
N GLY A 20 23.50 4.23 -7.43
CA GLY A 20 24.86 4.78 -7.49
C GLY A 20 25.32 4.88 -8.95
N ASP A 21 26.42 4.18 -9.28
CA ASP A 21 26.93 4.09 -10.65
C ASP A 21 26.43 2.85 -11.41
N THR A 22 25.67 1.96 -10.74
CA THR A 22 25.21 0.70 -11.33
C THR A 22 23.93 0.91 -12.14
N GLN A 23 24.07 0.90 -13.46
CA GLN A 23 22.98 1.06 -14.43
C GLN A 23 22.00 -0.12 -14.43
N ASN A 24 20.90 0.04 -15.16
CA ASN A 24 19.93 -1.03 -15.48
C ASN A 24 19.24 -1.66 -14.26
N GLN A 25 18.91 -0.86 -13.26
CA GLN A 25 18.04 -1.28 -12.15
C GLN A 25 16.58 -1.23 -12.59
N LEU A 26 15.85 -2.33 -12.41
CA LEU A 26 14.48 -2.48 -12.90
C LEU A 26 13.55 -2.79 -11.73
N PHE A 27 12.57 -1.93 -11.49
CA PHE A 27 11.50 -2.15 -10.53
C PHE A 27 10.17 -2.23 -11.25
N LYS A 28 9.34 -3.18 -10.83
CA LYS A 28 7.97 -3.36 -11.31
C LYS A 28 7.03 -3.58 -10.13
N PHE A 29 5.90 -2.88 -10.12
CA PHE A 29 4.79 -3.09 -9.23
C PHE A 29 3.52 -3.31 -10.06
N ASP A 30 2.85 -4.44 -9.84
CA ASP A 30 1.73 -4.92 -10.67
C ASP A 30 0.59 -5.37 -9.76
N MET A 31 -0.63 -4.89 -10.03
CA MET A 31 -1.83 -5.25 -9.30
C MET A 31 -2.94 -5.61 -10.28
N ARG A 32 -3.67 -6.68 -9.96
CA ARG A 32 -4.95 -7.05 -10.59
C ARG A 32 -5.94 -7.30 -9.48
N ILE A 33 -6.90 -6.39 -9.32
CA ILE A 33 -7.67 -6.26 -8.09
C ILE A 33 -9.13 -5.95 -8.38
N ASN A 34 -9.97 -6.12 -7.36
CA ASN A 34 -11.29 -5.50 -7.31
C ASN A 34 -11.14 -4.11 -6.68
N ASN A 35 -11.42 -3.06 -7.45
CA ASN A 35 -11.14 -1.66 -7.06
C ASN A 35 -11.81 -1.25 -5.73
N PRO A 36 -13.15 -1.29 -5.59
CA PRO A 36 -13.79 -0.87 -4.34
C PRO A 36 -13.37 -1.72 -3.15
N ALA A 37 -13.11 -3.03 -3.34
CA ALA A 37 -12.65 -3.89 -2.27
C ALA A 37 -11.26 -3.49 -1.77
N LEU A 38 -10.30 -3.26 -2.68
CA LEU A 38 -8.97 -2.80 -2.29
C LEU A 38 -9.01 -1.41 -1.66
N THR A 39 -9.76 -0.47 -2.23
CA THR A 39 -9.93 0.87 -1.67
C THR A 39 -10.46 0.80 -0.24
N ALA A 40 -11.52 0.02 0.01
CA ALA A 40 -12.09 -0.14 1.35
C ALA A 40 -11.08 -0.74 2.34
N GLN A 41 -10.32 -1.75 1.91
CA GLN A 41 -9.30 -2.37 2.76
C GLN A 41 -8.19 -1.37 3.15
N VAL A 42 -7.73 -0.54 2.20
CA VAL A 42 -6.75 0.51 2.47
C VAL A 42 -7.33 1.55 3.42
N LEU A 43 -8.59 1.98 3.25
CA LEU A 43 -9.25 2.91 4.16
C LEU A 43 -9.32 2.40 5.60
N VAL A 44 -9.64 1.11 5.81
CA VAL A 44 -9.62 0.49 7.15
C VAL A 44 -8.20 0.48 7.73
N ALA A 45 -7.20 0.23 6.90
CA ALA A 45 -5.80 0.26 7.32
C ALA A 45 -5.31 1.67 7.68
N THR A 46 -5.70 2.69 6.91
CA THR A 46 -5.38 4.09 7.21
C THR A 46 -6.12 4.60 8.44
N ALA A 47 -7.36 4.15 8.67
CA ALA A 47 -8.10 4.47 9.90
C ALA A 47 -7.42 3.88 11.15
N ARG A 48 -6.78 2.72 11.03
CA ARG A 48 -5.94 2.18 12.11
C ARG A 48 -4.69 3.03 12.33
N ALA A 49 -3.99 3.38 11.26
CA ALA A 49 -2.77 4.18 11.34
C ALA A 49 -3.03 5.59 11.89
N SER A 50 -4.18 6.20 11.57
CA SER A 50 -4.54 7.53 12.05
C SER A 50 -4.66 7.60 13.57
N MET A 51 -5.01 6.50 14.24
CA MET A 51 -5.08 6.45 15.71
C MET A 51 -3.70 6.47 16.39
N LYS A 52 -2.62 6.30 15.62
CA LYS A 52 -1.23 6.32 16.11
C LYS A 52 -0.53 7.65 15.82
N GLN A 53 -1.11 8.50 14.97
CA GLN A 53 -0.49 9.75 14.56
C GLN A 53 -0.81 10.89 15.52
N LEU A 54 0.06 11.91 15.53
CA LEU A 54 -0.23 13.19 16.18
C LEU A 54 -1.27 13.99 15.37
N PRO A 55 -1.86 15.06 15.94
CA PRO A 55 -2.80 15.90 15.21
C PRO A 55 -2.20 16.47 13.92
N GLY A 56 -2.89 16.24 12.80
CA GLY A 56 -2.44 16.66 11.48
C GLY A 56 -3.25 15.98 10.37
N ALA A 57 -2.91 16.30 9.13
CA ALA A 57 -3.41 15.63 7.94
C ALA A 57 -2.22 15.03 7.18
N TYR A 58 -2.32 13.74 6.86
CA TYR A 58 -1.20 12.97 6.30
C TYR A 58 -1.65 12.22 5.05
N THR A 59 -0.78 12.21 4.06
CA THR A 59 -0.85 11.28 2.92
C THR A 59 -0.07 10.00 3.25
N MET A 60 -0.28 8.92 2.48
CA MET A 60 0.33 7.61 2.80
C MET A 60 1.87 7.59 2.76
N ILE A 61 2.52 8.52 2.04
CA ILE A 61 3.99 8.60 2.00
C ILE A 61 4.60 9.06 3.33
N GLU A 62 3.78 9.67 4.19
CA GLU A 62 4.18 10.20 5.51
C GLU A 62 3.92 9.18 6.63
N ILE A 63 3.24 8.08 6.34
CA ILE A 63 2.82 7.08 7.32
C ILE A 63 3.74 5.84 7.23
N PRO A 64 4.35 5.39 8.34
CA PRO A 64 5.07 4.12 8.36
C PRO A 64 4.14 2.96 7.97
N VAL A 65 4.52 2.15 6.97
CA VAL A 65 3.65 1.07 6.45
C VAL A 65 3.25 0.03 7.52
N VAL A 66 4.06 -0.16 8.57
CA VAL A 66 3.72 -1.06 9.68
C VAL A 66 2.52 -0.57 10.50
N ASP A 67 2.25 0.74 10.50
CA ASP A 67 1.11 1.29 11.22
C ASP A 67 -0.24 0.94 10.59
N LEU A 68 -0.22 0.56 9.30
CA LEU A 68 -1.37 0.03 8.59
C LEU A 68 -1.76 -1.38 9.08
N LEU A 69 -0.88 -2.10 9.78
CA LEU A 69 -1.11 -3.47 10.22
C LEU A 69 -1.69 -3.53 11.66
N PRO A 70 -2.54 -4.52 11.97
CA PRO A 70 -3.09 -4.71 13.30
C PRO A 70 -2.06 -5.33 14.26
N GLY A 71 -2.12 -4.97 15.55
CA GLY A 71 -1.24 -5.51 16.58
C GLY A 71 0.12 -4.79 16.67
N ASP A 72 1.07 -5.46 17.30
CA ASP A 72 2.35 -4.85 17.69
C ASP A 72 3.38 -4.88 16.56
N LYS A 73 4.15 -3.81 16.49
CA LYS A 73 5.21 -3.61 15.49
C LYS A 73 6.24 -4.74 15.54
N GLU A 74 6.64 -5.18 16.72
CA GLU A 74 7.65 -6.20 16.96
C GLU A 74 7.23 -7.56 16.38
N ALA A 75 5.93 -7.88 16.45
CA ALA A 75 5.38 -9.10 15.87
C ALA A 75 5.50 -9.10 14.33
N TRP A 76 5.27 -7.94 13.70
CA TRP A 76 5.40 -7.80 12.24
C TRP A 76 6.84 -7.76 11.78
N ILE A 77 7.74 -7.09 12.51
CA ILE A 77 9.18 -7.11 12.22
C ILE A 77 9.67 -8.56 12.19
N LYS A 78 9.37 -9.35 13.22
CA LYS A 78 9.79 -10.77 13.28
C LYS A 78 9.24 -11.62 12.13
N LYS A 79 8.09 -11.24 11.55
CA LYS A 79 7.41 -12.02 10.53
C LYS A 79 7.79 -11.61 9.09
N LEU A 80 8.13 -10.34 8.87
CA LEU A 80 8.23 -9.75 7.53
C LEU A 80 9.64 -9.26 7.18
N VAL A 81 10.57 -9.20 8.14
CA VAL A 81 11.98 -8.77 7.97
C VAL A 81 12.89 -9.89 8.44
#